data_AF-A0A7W4FZZ3-F1
#
_entry.id   AF-A0A7W4FZZ3-F1
#
_cell.length_a   1.000
_cell.length_b   1.000
_cell.length_c   1.000
_cell.angle_alpha   90.00
_cell.angle_beta   90.00
_cell.angle_gamma   90.00
#
_symmetry.space_group_name_H-M   'P 1'
#
loop_
_entity.id
_entity.type
_entity.pdbx_description
1 polymer ?
#
loop_
_entity_poly.entity_id
_entity_poly.type
_entity_poly.pdbx_seq_one_letter_code
_entity_poly.pdbx_strand_id
1 'polypeptide(L)'
;MAIARKRQVSLVDTKYYHCISRCVRRAFLCGEDHFTGQSFEHRRGWVEDKLLALAKVFCIDVCAYAVMSNHTHLVMYVDDKKANRLNDKAIVIRWHKLCKGTLLTQKYVQGEKLSKAELIFFNQTVKEYRERLSSISWFMRVLNEDIARRANKEDNCTGRFWEGRFSSQALLDEAALAACMAYVDLNPIRAKMANTPEESDHTSAQLRLTCAKEGKQPKKLLRFAGMPRQIMPKGLPFELKSYLELVELTG
;
A
#
# COMPACT_ATOMS: atom_id res chain seq x y z
N MET A 1 9.05 21.16 14.76
CA MET A 1 10.14 20.39 14.12
C MET A 1 9.55 19.14 13.47
N ALA A 2 9.87 18.86 12.20
CA ALA A 2 9.42 17.64 11.54
C ALA A 2 10.16 16.42 12.11
N ILE A 3 9.45 15.55 12.82
CA ILE A 3 10.00 14.31 13.38
C ILE A 3 10.37 13.36 12.23
N ALA A 4 11.54 12.73 12.30
CA ALA A 4 11.96 11.74 11.31
C ALA A 4 11.00 10.53 11.32
N ARG A 5 10.55 10.05 10.16
CA ARG A 5 9.55 8.95 10.05
C ARG A 5 9.93 7.66 10.78
N LYS A 6 11.21 7.35 10.94
CA LYS A 6 11.67 6.24 11.78
C LYS A 6 11.22 6.35 13.25
N ARG A 7 10.84 7.55 13.68
CA ARG A 7 10.27 7.89 14.98
C ARG A 7 8.74 8.11 14.92
N GLN A 8 8.12 8.11 13.74
CA GLN A 8 6.66 8.24 13.56
C GLN A 8 5.98 6.88 13.33
N VAL A 9 6.71 5.88 12.83
CA VAL A 9 6.25 4.50 12.70
C VAL A 9 6.82 3.70 13.86
N SER A 10 5.96 3.38 14.83
CA SER A 10 6.26 2.50 15.95
C SER A 10 5.44 1.24 15.81
N LEU A 11 6.10 0.14 15.45
CA LEU A 11 5.45 -1.15 15.34
C LEU A 11 5.16 -1.80 16.71
N VAL A 12 5.62 -1.17 17.80
CA VAL A 12 5.27 -1.56 19.17
C VAL A 12 3.87 -1.04 19.49
N ASP A 13 3.55 0.19 19.08
CA ASP A 13 2.26 0.83 19.39
C ASP A 13 1.15 0.35 18.46
N THR A 14 1.43 0.25 17.15
CA THR A 14 0.47 -0.31 16.19
C THR A 14 1.14 -0.81 14.92
N LYS A 15 0.50 -1.77 14.25
CA LYS A 15 0.88 -2.23 12.92
C LYS A 15 0.11 -1.53 11.80
N TYR A 16 -0.91 -0.74 12.14
CA TYR A 16 -1.84 -0.14 11.17
C TYR A 16 -1.56 1.34 10.96
N TYR A 17 -1.48 1.75 9.70
CA TYR A 17 -1.18 3.12 9.32
C TYR A 17 -2.03 3.58 8.15
N HIS A 18 -2.59 4.78 8.26
CA HIS A 18 -3.17 5.52 7.15
C HIS A 18 -2.10 6.37 6.49
N CYS A 19 -1.98 6.28 5.16
CA CYS A 19 -1.00 7.00 4.37
C CYS A 19 -1.66 7.75 3.23
N ILE A 20 -1.18 8.98 2.97
CA ILE A 20 -1.73 9.85 1.92
C ILE A 20 -0.59 10.43 1.09
N SER A 21 -0.69 10.31 -0.24
CA SER A 21 0.21 10.99 -1.19
C SER A 21 -0.60 11.91 -2.08
N ARG A 22 -0.21 13.19 -2.18
CA ARG A 22 -0.90 14.21 -2.98
C ARG A 22 0.01 14.76 -4.09
N CYS A 23 -0.52 14.86 -5.30
CA CYS A 23 0.16 15.42 -6.47
C CYS A 23 0.24 16.93 -6.40
N VAL A 24 1.29 17.52 -6.99
CA VAL A 24 1.46 18.99 -7.06
C VAL A 24 0.21 19.64 -7.63
N ARG A 25 -0.13 20.83 -7.12
CA ARG A 25 -1.29 21.60 -7.60
C ARG A 25 -1.22 21.75 -9.13
N ARG A 26 -2.30 21.37 -9.83
CA ARG A 26 -2.46 21.25 -11.31
C ARG A 26 -1.83 20.03 -11.97
N ALA A 27 -1.09 19.17 -11.26
CA ALA A 27 -0.84 17.81 -11.75
C ALA A 27 -2.06 16.95 -11.42
N PHE A 28 -2.79 16.53 -12.46
CA PHE A 28 -3.83 15.53 -12.31
C PHE A 28 -3.16 14.19 -12.07
N LEU A 29 -3.40 13.61 -10.89
CA LEU A 29 -3.04 12.22 -10.65
C LEU A 29 -3.88 11.36 -11.60
N CYS A 30 -5.19 11.61 -11.61
CA CYS A 30 -6.20 10.99 -12.45
C CYS A 30 -7.36 11.97 -12.69
N GLY A 31 -8.31 11.60 -13.53
CA GLY A 31 -9.50 12.40 -13.85
C GLY A 31 -9.26 13.39 -14.98
N GLU A 32 -10.25 14.24 -15.24
CA GLU A 32 -10.25 15.19 -16.36
C GLU A 32 -9.73 16.56 -15.95
N ASP A 33 -8.79 17.08 -16.72
CA ASP A 33 -8.37 18.47 -16.63
C ASP A 33 -9.40 19.37 -17.31
N HIS A 34 -10.18 20.07 -16.50
CA HIS A 34 -11.28 20.92 -16.97
C HIS A 34 -10.78 22.14 -17.77
N PHE A 35 -9.49 22.48 -17.69
CA PHE A 35 -8.92 23.57 -18.48
C PHE A 35 -8.51 23.13 -19.90
N THR A 36 -8.02 21.90 -20.05
CA THR A 36 -7.50 21.39 -21.33
C THR A 36 -8.43 20.37 -21.99
N GLY A 37 -9.40 19.83 -21.25
CA GLY A 37 -10.25 18.70 -21.65
C GLY A 37 -9.51 17.36 -21.68
N GLN A 38 -8.25 17.30 -21.24
CA GLN A 38 -7.47 16.08 -21.27
C GLN A 38 -7.86 15.17 -20.10
N SER A 39 -8.18 13.91 -20.41
CA SER A 39 -8.45 12.89 -19.40
C SER A 39 -7.19 12.12 -19.02
N PHE A 40 -6.97 11.99 -17.71
CA PHE A 40 -5.93 11.18 -17.09
C PHE A 40 -6.51 10.03 -16.26
N GLU A 41 -7.79 9.71 -16.46
CA GLU A 41 -8.52 8.72 -15.66
C GLU A 41 -7.88 7.33 -15.73
N HIS A 42 -7.28 6.97 -16.87
CA HIS A 42 -6.54 5.71 -17.05
C HIS A 42 -5.40 5.51 -16.04
N ARG A 43 -4.86 6.60 -15.47
CA ARG A 43 -3.81 6.54 -14.43
C ARG A 43 -4.30 5.91 -13.13
N ARG A 44 -5.62 5.85 -12.85
CA ARG A 44 -6.12 5.18 -11.62
C ARG A 44 -5.74 3.71 -11.61
N GLY A 45 -5.96 3.02 -12.73
CA GLY A 45 -5.56 1.63 -12.91
C GLY A 45 -4.06 1.43 -12.70
N TRP A 46 -3.22 2.38 -13.16
CA TRP A 46 -1.77 2.30 -12.93
C TRP A 46 -1.41 2.32 -11.45
N VAL A 47 -2.06 3.19 -10.68
CA VAL A 47 -1.87 3.32 -9.23
C VAL A 47 -2.32 2.05 -8.52
N GLU A 48 -3.54 1.58 -8.81
CA GLU A 48 -4.11 0.38 -8.20
C GLU A 48 -3.28 -0.87 -8.51
N ASP A 49 -2.93 -1.10 -9.78
CA ASP A 49 -2.14 -2.25 -10.18
C ASP A 49 -0.77 -2.26 -9.51
N LYS A 50 -0.10 -1.10 -9.46
CA LYS A 50 1.19 -0.96 -8.78
C LYS A 50 1.05 -1.23 -7.28
N LEU A 51 0.06 -0.62 -6.62
CA LEU A 51 -0.23 -0.80 -5.20
C LEU A 51 -0.42 -2.29 -4.87
N LEU A 52 -1.31 -2.98 -5.58
CA LEU A 52 -1.66 -4.37 -5.33
C LEU A 52 -0.51 -5.32 -5.72
N ALA A 53 0.32 -4.95 -6.71
CA ALA A 53 1.54 -5.69 -7.03
C ALA A 53 2.58 -5.57 -5.91
N LEU A 54 2.79 -4.37 -5.35
CA LEU A 54 3.72 -4.16 -4.24
C LEU A 54 3.29 -4.92 -2.98
N ALA A 55 2.00 -4.97 -2.67
CA ALA A 55 1.47 -5.75 -1.53
C ALA A 55 1.83 -7.24 -1.61
N LYS A 56 1.94 -7.81 -2.81
CA LYS A 56 2.38 -9.22 -3.01
C LYS A 56 3.87 -9.41 -2.73
N VAL A 57 4.68 -8.38 -2.92
CA VAL A 57 6.15 -8.42 -2.79
C VAL A 57 6.59 -8.09 -1.37
N PHE A 58 6.05 -7.01 -0.80
CA PHE A 58 6.36 -6.53 0.55
C PHE A 58 5.78 -7.44 1.64
N CYS A 59 6.26 -7.24 2.86
CA CYS A 59 5.65 -7.72 4.09
C CYS A 59 4.68 -6.66 4.65
N ILE A 60 3.86 -6.10 3.76
CA ILE A 60 2.85 -5.10 4.06
C ILE A 60 1.57 -5.51 3.32
N ASP A 61 0.46 -5.58 4.04
CA ASP A 61 -0.85 -5.87 3.47
C ASP A 61 -1.67 -4.58 3.35
N VAL A 62 -2.50 -4.50 2.32
CA VAL A 62 -3.42 -3.37 2.11
C VAL A 62 -4.73 -3.68 2.83
N CYS A 63 -5.05 -2.85 3.82
CA CYS A 63 -6.32 -2.90 4.55
C CYS A 63 -7.41 -2.16 3.80
N ALA A 64 -7.15 -0.95 3.32
CA ALA A 64 -8.10 -0.20 2.50
C ALA A 64 -7.36 0.73 1.54
N TYR A 65 -7.98 1.14 0.45
CA TYR A 65 -7.46 2.16 -0.43
C TYR A 65 -8.57 2.87 -1.21
N ALA A 66 -8.29 4.11 -1.59
CA ALA A 66 -9.02 4.85 -2.61
C ALA A 66 -8.02 5.67 -3.44
N VAL A 67 -8.10 5.53 -4.76
CA VAL A 67 -7.34 6.38 -5.69
C VAL A 67 -8.22 7.57 -6.06
N MET A 68 -7.87 8.76 -5.57
CA MET A 68 -8.58 10.02 -5.82
C MET A 68 -7.94 10.79 -6.99
N SER A 69 -8.61 11.81 -7.52
CA SER A 69 -8.14 12.52 -8.72
C SER A 69 -6.80 13.26 -8.55
N ASN A 70 -6.42 13.64 -7.32
CA ASN A 70 -5.16 14.33 -7.04
C ASN A 70 -4.39 13.75 -5.85
N HIS A 71 -4.85 12.65 -5.25
CA HIS A 71 -4.17 12.00 -4.15
C HIS A 71 -4.59 10.52 -4.01
N THR A 72 -3.86 9.78 -3.17
CA THR A 72 -4.22 8.42 -2.78
C THR A 72 -4.42 8.36 -1.29
N HIS A 73 -5.38 7.56 -0.85
CA HIS A 73 -5.54 7.15 0.54
C HIS A 73 -5.29 5.66 0.66
N LEU A 74 -4.38 5.26 1.55
CA LEU A 74 -4.04 3.85 1.79
C LEU A 74 -4.07 3.56 3.29
N VAL A 75 -4.75 2.50 3.69
CA VAL A 75 -4.62 1.91 5.04
C VAL A 75 -3.82 0.64 4.90
N MET A 76 -2.70 0.54 5.61
CA MET A 76 -1.73 -0.55 5.48
C MET A 76 -1.47 -1.22 6.83
N TYR A 77 -1.19 -2.52 6.77
CA TYR A 77 -0.75 -3.34 7.90
C TYR A 77 0.69 -3.80 7.67
N VAL A 78 1.59 -3.54 8.62
CA VAL A 78 2.98 -4.02 8.57
C VAL A 78 3.06 -5.40 9.22
N ASP A 79 3.35 -6.42 8.41
CA ASP A 79 3.51 -7.81 8.85
C ASP A 79 4.98 -8.12 9.16
N ASP A 80 5.45 -7.59 10.29
CA ASP A 80 6.80 -7.84 10.81
C ASP A 80 7.01 -9.32 11.16
N LYS A 81 5.95 -10.03 11.56
CA LYS A 81 6.00 -11.49 11.78
C LYS A 81 6.35 -12.24 10.49
N LYS A 82 5.73 -11.89 9.35
CA LYS A 82 6.11 -12.43 8.03
C LYS A 82 7.53 -12.02 7.66
N ALA A 83 7.90 -10.76 7.88
CA ALA A 83 9.24 -10.29 7.60
C ALA A 83 10.30 -11.11 8.35
N ASN A 84 10.06 -11.49 9.61
CA ASN A 84 10.97 -12.30 10.42
C ASN A 84 10.93 -13.80 10.07
N ARG A 85 9.78 -14.34 9.67
CA ARG A 85 9.63 -15.75 9.31
C ARG A 85 10.29 -16.12 7.97
N LEU A 86 10.41 -15.19 7.04
CA LEU A 86 10.99 -15.46 5.72
C LEU A 86 12.47 -15.84 5.84
N ASN A 87 12.92 -16.82 5.05
CA ASN A 87 14.35 -17.11 4.93
C ASN A 87 15.03 -16.10 3.99
N ASP A 88 16.36 -16.09 3.99
CA ASP A 88 17.16 -15.12 3.25
C ASP A 88 16.93 -15.20 1.74
N LYS A 89 16.81 -16.42 1.19
CA LYS A 89 16.45 -16.63 -0.21
C LYS A 89 15.13 -15.98 -0.57
N ALA A 90 14.11 -16.10 0.28
CA ALA A 90 12.81 -15.48 0.05
C ALA A 90 12.86 -13.94 0.15
N ILE A 91 13.67 -13.39 1.06
CA ILE A 91 13.93 -11.95 1.15
C ILE A 91 14.59 -11.43 -0.14
N VAL A 92 15.65 -12.10 -0.60
CA VAL A 92 16.36 -11.72 -1.82
C VAL A 92 15.46 -11.81 -3.05
N ILE A 93 14.75 -12.92 -3.23
CA ILE A 93 13.83 -13.09 -4.38
C ILE A 93 12.75 -12.01 -4.38
N ARG A 94 12.21 -11.64 -3.21
CA ARG A 94 11.23 -10.55 -3.11
C ARG A 94 11.84 -9.21 -3.50
N TRP A 95 13.02 -8.88 -2.98
CA TRP A 95 13.71 -7.64 -3.33
C TRP A 95 14.04 -7.58 -4.83
N HIS A 96 14.44 -8.71 -5.43
CA HIS A 96 14.76 -8.81 -6.85
C HIS A 96 13.56 -8.56 -7.78
N LYS A 97 12.32 -8.68 -7.28
CA LYS A 97 11.11 -8.27 -8.02
C LYS A 97 10.96 -6.75 -8.13
N LEU A 98 11.69 -5.98 -7.32
CA LEU A 98 11.63 -4.51 -7.27
C LEU A 98 12.86 -3.87 -7.90
N CYS A 99 14.03 -4.49 -7.70
CA CYS A 99 15.34 -3.94 -8.08
C CYS A 99 16.28 -5.07 -8.52
N LYS A 100 17.33 -4.78 -9.28
CA LYS A 100 18.30 -5.80 -9.74
C LYS A 100 19.06 -6.51 -8.60
N GLY A 101 19.14 -5.92 -7.41
CA GLY A 101 19.95 -6.42 -6.29
C GLY A 101 21.45 -6.16 -6.47
N THR A 102 22.26 -6.70 -5.57
CA THR A 102 23.74 -6.68 -5.65
C THR A 102 24.28 -7.95 -6.30
N LEU A 103 25.55 -7.93 -6.75
CA LEU A 103 26.24 -9.10 -7.31
C LEU A 103 26.17 -10.31 -6.35
N LEU A 104 26.43 -10.10 -5.05
CA LEU A 104 26.39 -11.17 -4.05
C LEU A 104 25.01 -11.80 -3.92
N THR A 105 23.95 -10.97 -3.95
CA THR A 105 22.58 -11.48 -3.88
C THR A 105 22.17 -12.24 -5.15
N GLN A 106 22.73 -11.87 -6.32
CA GLN A 106 22.50 -12.59 -7.57
C GLN A 106 23.20 -13.95 -7.57
N LYS A 107 24.50 -13.98 -7.21
CA LYS A 107 25.28 -15.23 -7.01
C LYS A 107 24.54 -16.19 -6.07
N TYR A 108 24.06 -15.68 -4.93
CA TYR A 108 23.34 -16.48 -3.95
C TYR A 108 22.05 -17.10 -4.51
N VAL A 109 21.25 -16.34 -5.27
CA VAL A 109 20.01 -16.85 -5.89
C VAL A 109 20.31 -17.91 -6.96
N GLN A 110 21.43 -17.76 -7.67
CA GLN A 110 21.93 -18.73 -8.67
C GLN A 110 22.54 -19.99 -8.04
N GLY A 111 22.69 -20.04 -6.72
CA GLY A 111 23.24 -21.20 -6.00
C GLY A 111 24.77 -21.24 -5.97
N GLU A 112 25.44 -20.16 -6.36
CA GLU A 112 26.90 -20.05 -6.25
C GLU A 112 27.34 -19.99 -4.78
N LYS A 113 28.53 -20.54 -4.51
CA LYS A 113 29.13 -20.47 -3.17
C LYS A 113 29.75 -19.09 -2.94
N LEU A 114 29.35 -18.46 -1.84
CA LEU A 114 29.97 -17.24 -1.36
C LEU A 114 31.13 -17.57 -0.41
N SER A 115 32.25 -16.86 -0.55
CA SER A 115 33.36 -16.91 0.40
C SER A 115 32.95 -16.39 1.78
N LYS A 116 33.76 -16.66 2.82
CA LYS A 116 33.49 -16.17 4.19
C LYS A 116 33.36 -14.65 4.25
N ALA A 117 34.19 -13.92 3.50
CA ALA A 117 34.13 -12.46 3.44
C ALA A 117 32.87 -11.97 2.69
N GLU A 118 32.53 -12.59 1.55
CA GLU A 118 31.30 -12.27 0.81
C GLU A 118 30.04 -12.53 1.64
N LEU A 119 30.02 -13.60 2.45
CA LEU A 119 28.89 -13.92 3.33
C LEU A 119 28.60 -12.81 4.35
N ILE A 120 29.62 -12.11 4.85
CA ILE A 120 29.43 -10.99 5.79
C ILE A 120 28.62 -9.86 5.12
N PHE A 121 29.05 -9.44 3.93
CA PHE A 121 28.37 -8.39 3.16
C PHE A 121 27.00 -8.82 2.65
N PHE A 122 26.87 -10.09 2.26
CA PHE A 122 25.58 -10.68 1.89
C PHE A 122 24.59 -10.61 3.06
N ASN A 123 24.97 -11.08 4.25
CA ASN A 123 24.10 -11.08 5.42
C ASN A 123 23.66 -9.67 5.82
N GLN A 124 24.57 -8.68 5.74
CA GLN A 124 24.23 -7.28 5.96
C GLN A 124 23.21 -6.77 4.93
N THR A 125 23.40 -7.11 3.65
CA THR A 125 22.49 -6.73 2.56
C THR A 125 21.11 -7.36 2.75
N VAL A 126 21.05 -8.65 3.12
CA VAL A 126 19.77 -9.34 3.36
C VAL A 126 19.03 -8.75 4.55
N LYS A 127 19.74 -8.42 5.64
CA LYS A 127 19.14 -7.74 6.79
C LYS A 127 18.52 -6.41 6.37
N GLU A 128 19.24 -5.61 5.59
CA GLU A 128 18.71 -4.36 5.06
C GLU A 128 17.47 -4.60 4.17
N TYR A 129 17.51 -5.55 3.25
CA TYR A 129 16.36 -5.86 2.38
C TYR A 129 15.14 -6.29 3.20
N ARG A 130 15.33 -7.07 4.27
CA ARG A 130 14.27 -7.47 5.19
C ARG A 130 13.61 -6.26 5.84
N GLU A 131 14.39 -5.34 6.40
CA GLU A 131 13.89 -4.10 7.00
C GLU A 131 13.15 -3.23 5.98
N ARG A 132 13.67 -3.12 4.76
CA ARG A 132 13.04 -2.34 3.68
C ARG A 132 11.72 -2.97 3.22
N LEU A 133 11.63 -4.29 3.11
CA LEU A 133 10.41 -5.01 2.71
C LEU A 133 9.28 -4.93 3.74
N SER A 134 9.56 -4.55 4.99
CA SER A 134 8.56 -4.24 6.02
C SER A 134 8.42 -2.74 6.30
N SER A 135 8.99 -1.86 5.47
CA SER A 135 8.97 -0.42 5.70
C SER A 135 7.91 0.27 4.84
N ILE A 136 6.95 0.92 5.50
CA ILE A 136 5.95 1.80 4.85
C ILE A 136 6.64 2.86 4.00
N SER A 137 7.76 3.43 4.48
CA SER A 137 8.48 4.46 3.73
C SER A 137 9.06 3.92 2.43
N TRP A 138 9.57 2.68 2.41
CA TRP A 138 10.05 2.04 1.18
C TRP A 138 8.91 1.66 0.26
N PHE A 139 7.80 1.15 0.79
CA PHE A 139 6.60 0.84 0.02
C PHE A 139 6.10 2.09 -0.72
N MET A 140 5.86 3.18 0.02
CA MET A 140 5.37 4.44 -0.52
C MET A 140 6.37 5.06 -1.49
N ARG A 141 7.68 4.93 -1.25
CA ARG A 141 8.71 5.38 -2.18
C ARG A 141 8.57 4.67 -3.53
N VAL A 142 8.53 3.34 -3.53
CA VAL A 142 8.47 2.56 -4.78
C VAL A 142 7.15 2.80 -5.53
N LEU A 143 6.04 2.94 -4.81
CA LEU A 143 4.75 3.29 -5.40
C LEU A 143 4.80 4.67 -6.05
N ASN A 144 5.16 5.70 -5.28
CA ASN A 144 5.13 7.09 -5.73
C ASN A 144 6.14 7.36 -6.86
N GLU A 145 7.34 6.76 -6.79
CA GLU A 145 8.37 6.93 -7.82
C GLU A 145 7.95 6.35 -9.17
N ASP A 146 7.31 5.18 -9.17
CA ASP A 146 6.80 4.53 -10.39
C ASP A 146 5.76 5.42 -11.09
N ILE A 147 4.76 5.87 -10.32
CA ILE A 147 3.69 6.72 -10.84
C ILE A 147 4.23 8.06 -11.32
N ALA A 148 5.11 8.71 -10.57
CA ALA A 148 5.72 9.98 -10.96
C ALA A 148 6.53 9.86 -12.26
N ARG A 149 7.32 8.80 -12.41
CA ARG A 149 8.12 8.57 -13.62
C ARG A 149 7.24 8.31 -14.84
N ARG A 150 6.16 7.55 -14.68
CA ARG A 150 5.21 7.26 -15.77
C ARG A 150 4.43 8.50 -16.18
N ALA A 151 3.88 9.24 -15.22
CA ALA A 151 3.14 10.46 -15.47
C ALA A 151 4.02 11.54 -16.12
N ASN A 152 5.19 11.84 -15.56
CA ASN A 152 6.12 12.82 -16.15
C ASN A 152 6.55 12.45 -17.58
N LYS A 153 6.74 11.14 -17.84
CA LYS A 153 7.05 10.65 -19.18
C LYS A 153 5.87 10.84 -20.15
N GLU A 154 4.65 10.53 -19.73
CA GLU A 154 3.43 10.75 -20.52
C GLU A 154 3.20 12.24 -20.81
N ASP A 155 3.45 13.09 -19.81
CA ASP A 155 3.28 14.55 -19.88
C ASP A 155 4.46 15.26 -20.58
N ASN A 156 5.47 14.51 -21.05
CA ASN A 156 6.71 15.05 -21.61
C ASN A 156 7.35 16.15 -20.74
N CYS A 157 7.24 16.03 -19.42
CA CYS A 157 7.70 17.04 -18.48
C CYS A 157 8.79 16.49 -17.55
N THR A 158 9.54 17.41 -16.94
CA THR A 158 10.52 17.08 -15.91
C THR A 158 10.17 17.82 -14.63
N GLY A 159 10.59 17.26 -13.49
CA GLY A 159 10.37 17.87 -12.19
C GLY A 159 9.44 17.09 -11.27
N ARG A 160 8.85 17.80 -10.33
CA ARG A 160 8.21 17.22 -9.15
C ARG A 160 6.74 16.90 -9.42
N PHE A 161 6.39 15.61 -9.32
CA PHE A 161 5.00 15.14 -9.46
C PHE A 161 4.20 15.19 -8.14
N TRP A 162 4.82 14.84 -7.01
CA TRP A 162 4.17 14.82 -5.69
C TRP A 162 4.47 16.09 -4.88
N GLU A 163 3.48 16.73 -4.24
CA GLU A 163 3.64 17.95 -3.42
C GLU A 163 4.67 17.81 -2.30
N GLY A 164 4.86 16.58 -1.85
CA GLY A 164 5.45 16.27 -0.58
C GLY A 164 5.96 14.84 -0.52
N ARG A 165 6.56 14.54 0.62
CA ARG A 165 6.61 13.17 1.10
C ARG A 165 5.20 12.81 1.59
N PHE A 166 4.79 11.54 1.45
CA PHE A 166 3.48 11.07 1.93
C PHE A 166 3.26 11.37 3.42
N SER A 167 2.04 11.67 3.85
CA SER A 167 1.70 11.72 5.29
C SER A 167 1.39 10.32 5.81
N SER A 168 1.60 10.09 7.10
CA SER A 168 1.26 8.82 7.75
C SER A 168 0.69 9.07 9.14
N GLN A 169 -0.42 8.40 9.45
CA GLN A 169 -1.11 8.44 10.75
C GLN A 169 -1.21 7.03 11.31
N ALA A 170 -0.78 6.84 12.57
CA ALA A 170 -0.93 5.57 13.29
C ALA A 170 -2.39 5.36 13.70
N LEU A 171 -2.89 4.14 13.55
CA LEU A 171 -4.25 3.73 13.95
C LEU A 171 -4.12 2.82 15.18
N LEU A 172 -4.40 3.35 16.37
CA LEU A 172 -3.99 2.76 17.64
C LEU A 172 -4.93 1.66 18.15
N ASP A 173 -6.18 1.65 17.69
CA ASP A 173 -7.20 0.68 18.10
C ASP A 173 -8.10 0.27 16.92
N GLU A 174 -8.96 -0.72 17.17
CA GLU A 174 -9.84 -1.32 16.17
C GLU A 174 -10.90 -0.34 15.66
N ALA A 175 -11.39 0.55 16.53
CA ALA A 175 -12.38 1.56 16.15
C ALA A 175 -11.77 2.62 15.22
N ALA A 176 -10.57 3.11 15.55
CA ALA A 176 -9.79 4.01 14.70
C ALA A 176 -9.45 3.35 13.36
N LEU A 177 -9.13 2.04 13.35
CA LEU A 177 -8.91 1.29 12.13
C LEU A 177 -10.17 1.21 11.26
N ALA A 178 -11.29 0.75 11.82
CA ALA A 178 -12.55 0.61 11.09
C ALA A 178 -13.07 1.97 10.57
N ALA A 179 -13.06 3.01 11.41
CA ALA A 179 -13.47 4.35 11.04
C ALA A 179 -12.58 4.95 9.94
N CYS A 180 -11.26 4.75 10.02
CA CYS A 180 -10.34 5.21 8.98
C CYS A 180 -10.54 4.46 7.67
N MET A 181 -10.72 3.15 7.72
CA MET A 181 -11.02 2.35 6.53
C MET A 181 -12.32 2.79 5.85
N ALA A 182 -13.40 2.99 6.62
CA ALA A 182 -14.67 3.50 6.12
C ALA A 182 -14.51 4.92 5.54
N TYR A 183 -13.76 5.80 6.20
CA TYR A 183 -13.43 7.14 5.69
C TYR A 183 -12.72 7.08 4.32
N VAL A 184 -11.80 6.14 4.14
CA VAL A 184 -11.07 5.94 2.89
C VAL A 184 -11.98 5.40 1.80
N ASP A 185 -12.75 4.36 2.11
CA ASP A 185 -13.68 3.72 1.17
C ASP A 185 -14.80 4.69 0.71
N LEU A 186 -15.26 5.59 1.59
CA LEU A 186 -16.31 6.59 1.31
C LEU A 186 -15.79 7.89 0.70
N ASN A 187 -14.47 8.03 0.52
CA ASN A 187 -13.90 9.29 0.03
C ASN A 187 -14.39 9.67 -1.38
N PRO A 188 -14.48 8.74 -2.35
CA PRO A 188 -15.05 9.04 -3.66
C PRO A 188 -16.50 9.54 -3.61
N ILE A 189 -17.33 8.99 -2.72
CA ILE A 189 -18.73 9.40 -2.55
C ILE A 189 -18.78 10.84 -2.01
N ARG A 190 -18.01 11.11 -0.95
CA ARG A 190 -17.93 12.46 -0.34
C ARG A 190 -17.38 13.50 -1.30
N ALA A 191 -16.50 13.10 -2.21
CA ALA A 191 -15.96 13.94 -3.28
C ALA A 191 -16.89 14.05 -4.50
N LYS A 192 -18.07 13.42 -4.48
CA LYS A 192 -19.04 13.35 -5.59
C LYS A 192 -18.45 12.75 -6.87
N MET A 193 -17.51 11.84 -6.73
CA MET A 193 -16.92 11.09 -7.84
C MET A 193 -17.72 9.82 -8.18
N ALA A 194 -18.48 9.31 -7.22
CA ALA A 194 -19.39 8.17 -7.37
C ALA A 194 -20.62 8.39 -6.48
N ASN A 195 -21.76 7.80 -6.82
CA ASN A 195 -22.97 7.92 -5.99
C ASN A 195 -23.02 6.84 -4.91
N THR A 196 -22.41 5.68 -5.18
CA THR A 196 -22.42 4.51 -4.28
C THR A 196 -21.01 3.91 -4.16
N PRO A 197 -20.73 3.15 -3.08
CA PRO A 197 -19.50 2.37 -2.97
C PRO A 197 -19.32 1.35 -4.11
N GLU A 198 -20.40 0.78 -4.64
CA GLU A 198 -20.41 -0.14 -5.78
C GLU A 198 -19.93 0.52 -7.08
N GLU A 199 -20.26 1.79 -7.28
CA GLU A 199 -19.86 2.60 -8.44
C GLU A 199 -18.48 3.25 -8.27
N SER A 200 -17.87 3.13 -7.09
CA SER A 200 -16.58 3.74 -6.77
C SER A 200 -15.39 2.89 -7.24
N ASP A 201 -15.12 2.89 -8.54
CA ASP A 201 -13.99 2.15 -9.10
C ASP A 201 -12.64 2.53 -8.47
N HIS A 202 -11.71 1.58 -8.47
CA HIS A 202 -10.38 1.70 -7.87
C HIS A 202 -10.39 2.00 -6.35
N THR A 203 -11.34 1.41 -5.64
CA THR A 203 -11.42 1.40 -4.17
C THR A 203 -11.43 0.00 -3.59
N SER A 204 -11.04 -0.13 -2.31
CA SER A 204 -11.20 -1.40 -1.60
C SER A 204 -12.67 -1.77 -1.35
N ALA A 205 -13.57 -0.81 -1.15
CA ALA A 205 -15.00 -1.07 -0.98
C ALA A 205 -15.59 -1.75 -2.21
N GLN A 206 -15.40 -1.18 -3.41
CA GLN A 206 -15.88 -1.77 -4.66
C GLN A 206 -15.35 -3.20 -4.84
N LEU A 207 -14.06 -3.43 -4.57
CA LEU A 207 -13.45 -4.75 -4.69
C LEU A 207 -14.03 -5.76 -3.68
N ARG A 208 -14.32 -5.31 -2.46
CA ARG A 208 -14.96 -6.12 -1.42
C ARG A 208 -16.39 -6.48 -1.78
N LEU A 209 -17.19 -5.49 -2.17
CA LEU A 209 -18.59 -5.67 -2.55
C LEU A 209 -18.72 -6.63 -3.74
N THR A 210 -17.85 -6.49 -4.74
CA THR A 210 -17.78 -7.41 -5.88
C THR A 210 -17.50 -8.84 -5.45
N CYS A 211 -16.51 -9.07 -4.58
CA CYS A 211 -16.23 -10.41 -4.06
C CYS A 211 -17.33 -10.94 -3.14
N ALA A 212 -17.98 -10.07 -2.37
CA ALA A 212 -19.04 -10.43 -1.42
C ALA A 212 -20.29 -10.97 -2.14
N LYS A 213 -20.59 -10.49 -3.35
CA LYS A 213 -21.65 -11.05 -4.21
C LYS A 213 -21.45 -12.55 -4.51
N GLU A 214 -20.20 -13.02 -4.50
CA GLU A 214 -19.86 -14.45 -4.65
C GLU A 214 -19.63 -15.17 -3.31
N GLY A 215 -19.95 -14.55 -2.17
CA GLY A 215 -19.66 -15.11 -0.84
C GLY A 215 -18.17 -15.19 -0.51
N LYS A 216 -17.32 -14.37 -1.16
CA LYS A 216 -15.86 -14.41 -1.04
C LYS A 216 -15.30 -13.09 -0.48
N GLN A 217 -14.04 -13.15 -0.08
CA GLN A 217 -13.24 -11.95 0.23
C GLN A 217 -12.10 -11.78 -0.80
N PRO A 218 -11.71 -10.55 -1.13
CA PRO A 218 -10.65 -10.32 -2.09
C PRO A 218 -9.30 -10.82 -1.58
N LYS A 219 -8.61 -11.64 -2.38
CA LYS A 219 -7.28 -12.20 -2.04
C LYS A 219 -6.16 -11.16 -2.02
N LYS A 220 -6.38 -9.99 -2.66
CA LYS A 220 -5.38 -8.92 -2.78
C LYS A 220 -5.37 -7.96 -1.58
N LEU A 221 -6.38 -8.01 -0.70
CA LEU A 221 -6.49 -7.18 0.50
C LEU A 221 -6.32 -8.03 1.76
N LEU A 222 -6.00 -7.38 2.88
CA LEU A 222 -6.04 -8.02 4.18
C LEU A 222 -7.47 -8.48 4.47
N ARG A 223 -7.64 -9.77 4.69
CA ARG A 223 -8.94 -10.40 4.93
C ARG A 223 -9.48 -10.01 6.30
N PHE A 224 -10.79 -9.94 6.42
CA PHE A 224 -11.51 -9.88 7.69
C PHE A 224 -11.42 -11.24 8.38
N ALA A 225 -10.86 -11.23 9.59
CA ALA A 225 -10.70 -12.42 10.44
C ALA A 225 -11.92 -12.67 11.32
N GLY A 226 -12.87 -11.72 11.39
CA GLY A 226 -14.03 -11.77 12.27
C GLY A 226 -13.72 -11.22 13.66
N MET A 227 -14.61 -11.51 14.61
CA MET A 227 -14.52 -10.98 15.98
C MET A 227 -13.24 -11.44 16.71
N PRO A 228 -12.65 -10.58 17.57
CA PRO A 228 -11.54 -10.92 18.44
C PRO A 228 -11.78 -12.20 19.24
N ARG A 229 -10.81 -13.12 19.23
CA ARG A 229 -10.83 -14.38 19.97
C ARG A 229 -9.41 -14.80 20.37
N GLN A 230 -9.28 -15.68 21.37
CA GLN A 230 -7.98 -16.12 21.93
C GLN A 230 -6.97 -16.56 20.85
N ILE A 231 -7.42 -17.30 19.83
CA ILE A 231 -6.60 -17.68 18.67
C ILE A 231 -7.16 -16.98 17.43
N MET A 232 -6.66 -15.77 17.17
CA MET A 232 -7.07 -14.97 16.02
C MET A 232 -6.18 -15.29 14.81
N PRO A 233 -6.74 -15.74 13.66
CA PRO A 233 -5.97 -15.82 12.44
C PRO A 233 -5.56 -14.41 11.98
N LYS A 234 -4.49 -14.30 11.21
CA LYS A 234 -4.08 -13.01 10.64
C LYS A 234 -5.23 -12.42 9.79
N GLY A 235 -5.66 -11.22 10.14
CA GLY A 235 -6.64 -10.44 9.39
C GLY A 235 -7.11 -9.21 10.16
N LEU A 236 -8.05 -8.48 9.57
CA LEU A 236 -8.73 -7.36 10.22
C LEU A 236 -9.63 -7.90 11.35
N PRO A 237 -9.59 -7.29 12.54
CA PRO A 237 -10.23 -7.83 13.74
C PRO A 237 -11.73 -7.53 13.84
N PHE A 238 -12.44 -7.60 12.72
CA PHE A 238 -13.89 -7.40 12.66
C PHE A 238 -14.47 -8.21 11.51
N GLU A 239 -15.79 -8.39 11.52
CA GLU A 239 -16.51 -9.09 10.46
C GLU A 239 -16.66 -8.20 9.23
N LEU A 240 -16.59 -8.81 8.03
CA LEU A 240 -16.86 -8.09 6.78
C LEU A 240 -18.27 -7.53 6.78
N LYS A 241 -19.26 -8.28 7.27
CA LYS A 241 -20.66 -7.85 7.31
C LYS A 241 -20.82 -6.56 8.13
N SER A 242 -20.35 -6.56 9.38
CA SER A 242 -20.39 -5.38 10.24
C SER A 242 -19.62 -4.18 9.66
N TYR A 243 -18.52 -4.43 8.95
CA TYR A 243 -17.80 -3.37 8.26
C TYR A 243 -18.58 -2.76 7.09
N LEU A 244 -19.24 -3.59 6.28
CA LEU A 244 -20.06 -3.10 5.17
C LEU A 244 -21.29 -2.34 5.70
N GLU A 245 -21.92 -2.81 6.77
CA GLU A 245 -22.99 -2.07 7.48
C GLU A 245 -22.48 -0.71 7.97
N LEU A 246 -21.27 -0.64 8.53
CA LEU A 246 -20.67 0.65 8.93
C LEU A 246 -20.48 1.60 7.72
N VAL A 247 -20.02 1.08 6.59
CA VAL A 247 -19.83 1.87 5.35
C VAL A 247 -21.19 2.39 4.86
N GLU A 248 -22.23 1.57 4.88
CA GLU A 248 -23.59 1.94 4.47
C GLU A 248 -24.20 3.01 5.41
N LEU A 249 -24.04 2.85 6.72
CA LEU A 249 -24.60 3.78 7.71
C LEU A 249 -23.89 5.15 7.76
N THR A 250 -22.66 5.25 7.24
CA THR A 250 -21.83 6.48 7.32
C THR A 250 -21.54 7.12 5.96
N GLY A 251 -22.10 6.55 4.90
CA GLY A 251 -21.95 6.95 3.50
C GLY A 251 -23.03 7.90 3.01
#